data_AF-A0A484Z4L5-F1
#
_entry.id   AF-A0A484Z4L5-F1
#
_cell.length_a   1.000
_cell.length_b   1.000
_cell.length_c   1.000
_cell.angle_alpha   90.00
_cell.angle_beta   90.00
_cell.angle_gamma   90.00
#
_symmetry.space_group_name_H-M   'P 1'
#
loop_
_entity.id
_entity.type
_entity.pdbx_description
1 polymer ?
#
loop_
_entity_poly.entity_id
_entity_poly.type
_entity_poly.pdbx_seq_one_letter_code
_entity_poly.pdbx_strand_id
1 'polypeptide(L)'
;MPVNNPFFDISLLPYQAPRFDLIEDSHYRPAFDEALRQKRADIDAIIAQTSPPDFDNTVLALEQSGAMLSPRQQRLFCHDLRAHQR
;
A
#
# COMPACT_ATOMS: atom_id res chain seq x y z
N MET A 1 -11.78 7.44 -12.50
CA MET A 1 -12.69 6.42 -11.93
C MET A 1 -11.80 5.39 -11.26
N PRO A 2 -11.93 5.09 -9.96
CA PRO A 2 -11.10 4.05 -9.37
C PRO A 2 -11.51 2.75 -10.04
N VAL A 3 -10.59 2.20 -10.83
CA VAL A 3 -10.66 0.83 -11.33
C VAL A 3 -10.82 -0.05 -10.09
N ASN A 4 -11.87 -0.85 -10.05
CA ASN A 4 -12.15 -1.81 -8.99
C ASN A 4 -10.92 -2.69 -8.79
N ASN A 5 -10.08 -2.37 -7.81
CA ASN A 5 -8.78 -3.00 -7.61
C ASN A 5 -8.81 -3.76 -6.29
N PRO A 6 -8.63 -5.10 -6.30
CA PRO A 6 -8.71 -5.92 -5.09
C PRO A 6 -7.67 -5.55 -4.03
N PHE A 7 -6.66 -4.75 -4.39
CA PHE A 7 -5.65 -4.25 -3.46
C PHE A 7 -6.09 -3.04 -2.63
N PHE A 8 -7.19 -2.38 -2.97
CA PHE A 8 -7.73 -1.24 -2.22
C PHE A 8 -8.68 -1.64 -1.10
N ASP A 9 -9.17 -2.88 -1.12
CA ASP A 9 -10.08 -3.41 -0.11
C ASP A 9 -9.39 -4.39 0.85
N ILE A 10 -9.91 -4.47 2.07
CA ILE A 10 -9.47 -5.46 3.06
C ILE A 10 -10.09 -6.80 2.70
N SER A 11 -9.25 -7.81 2.49
CA SER A 11 -9.73 -9.18 2.24
C SER A 11 -10.45 -9.75 3.47
N LEU A 12 -11.62 -10.33 3.22
CA LEU A 12 -12.44 -11.04 4.22
C LEU A 12 -12.00 -12.49 4.44
N LEU A 13 -10.97 -12.97 3.72
CA LEU A 13 -10.42 -14.30 3.93
C LEU A 13 -9.71 -14.41 5.29
N PRO A 14 -9.57 -15.62 5.85
CA PRO A 14 -8.83 -15.83 7.10
C PRO A 14 -7.46 -15.16 7.06
N TYR A 15 -7.07 -14.50 8.16
CA TYR A 15 -5.82 -13.72 8.26
C TYR A 15 -5.70 -12.57 7.26
N GLN A 16 -6.81 -12.11 6.67
CA GLN A 16 -6.84 -11.12 5.59
C GLN A 16 -5.97 -11.57 4.40
N ALA A 17 -6.01 -12.87 4.10
CA ALA A 17 -5.25 -13.45 3.00
C ALA A 17 -5.63 -12.77 1.67
N PRO A 18 -4.67 -12.46 0.79
CA PRO A 18 -4.97 -11.87 -0.51
C PRO A 18 -5.94 -12.72 -1.33
N ARG A 19 -6.87 -12.08 -2.02
CA ARG A 19 -7.78 -12.73 -2.97
C ARG A 19 -7.09 -12.96 -4.31
N PHE A 20 -6.22 -13.98 -4.35
CA PHE A 20 -5.48 -14.37 -5.56
C PHE A 20 -6.39 -14.67 -6.76
N ASP A 21 -7.63 -15.07 -6.50
CA ASP A 21 -8.68 -15.31 -7.50
C ASP A 21 -9.10 -14.05 -8.28
N LEU A 22 -8.83 -12.87 -7.75
CA LEU A 22 -9.21 -11.58 -8.35
C LEU A 22 -8.02 -10.74 -8.81
N ILE A 23 -6.79 -11.14 -8.47
CA ILE A 23 -5.58 -10.37 -8.78
C ILE A 23 -5.13 -10.70 -10.20
N GLU A 24 -4.84 -9.65 -10.97
CA GLU A 24 -4.35 -9.73 -12.34
C GLU A 24 -3.19 -8.74 -12.48
N ASP A 25 -2.34 -8.94 -13.48
CA ASP A 25 -1.15 -8.11 -13.70
C ASP A 25 -1.49 -6.61 -13.88
N SER A 26 -2.65 -6.35 -14.48
CA SER A 26 -3.20 -5.01 -14.72
C SER A 26 -3.51 -4.25 -13.43
N HIS A 27 -3.71 -4.94 -12.31
CA HIS A 27 -4.03 -4.34 -11.01
C HIS A 27 -2.80 -3.80 -10.27
N TYR A 28 -1.59 -4.28 -10.59
CA TYR A 28 -0.38 -3.88 -9.86
C TYR A 28 -0.02 -2.42 -10.10
N ARG A 29 0.05 -1.98 -11.36
CA ARG A 29 0.44 -0.60 -11.70
C ARG A 29 -0.44 0.46 -11.03
N PRO A 30 -1.77 0.43 -11.15
CA PRO A 30 -2.63 1.42 -10.49
C PRO A 30 -2.58 1.31 -8.95
N ALA A 31 -2.37 0.11 -8.40
CA ALA A 31 -2.20 -0.04 -6.96
C ALA A 31 -0.92 0.65 -6.46
N PHE A 32 0.20 0.47 -7.15
CA PHE A 32 1.46 1.13 -6.80
C PHE A 32 1.39 2.65 -6.96
N ASP A 33 0.80 3.15 -8.05
CA ASP A 33 0.68 4.58 -8.30
C ASP A 33 -0.15 5.26 -7.21
N GLU A 34 -1.28 4.66 -6.82
CA GLU A 34 -2.15 5.19 -5.75
C GLU A 34 -1.48 5.10 -4.38
N ALA A 35 -0.82 3.99 -4.08
CA ALA A 35 -0.15 3.83 -2.80
C ALA A 35 1.05 4.80 -2.65
N LEU A 36 1.74 5.13 -3.74
CA LEU A 36 2.76 6.18 -3.75
C LEU A 36 2.14 7.58 -3.59
N ARG A 37 1.01 7.85 -4.24
CA ARG A 37 0.28 9.11 -4.10
C ARG A 37 -0.13 9.34 -2.65
N GLN A 38 -0.69 8.32 -2.00
CA GLN A 38 -1.10 8.40 -0.59
C GLN A 38 0.10 8.59 0.33
N LYS A 39 1.18 7.82 0.14
CA LYS A 39 2.40 7.98 0.95
C LYS A 39 3.00 9.38 0.86
N ARG A 40 3.01 9.99 -0.32
CA ARG A 40 3.45 11.39 -0.48
C ARG A 40 2.56 12.36 0.28
N ALA A 41 1.24 12.19 0.18
CA ALA A 41 0.29 13.03 0.92
C ALA A 41 0.45 12.88 2.44
N ASP A 42 0.68 11.67 2.94
CA ASP A 42 0.94 11.41 4.36
C ASP A 42 2.23 12.14 4.82
N ILE A 43 3.30 12.06 4.02
CA ILE A 43 4.56 12.75 4.31
C ILE A 43 4.39 14.28 4.27
N ASP A 44 3.69 14.81 3.27
CA ASP A 44 3.42 16.24 3.17
C ASP A 44 2.61 16.74 4.38
N ALA A 45 1.68 15.94 4.88
CA ALA A 45 0.92 16.24 6.10
C ALA A 45 1.82 16.27 7.35
N ILE A 46 2.80 15.36 7.46
CA ILE A 46 3.80 15.36 8.55
C ILE A 46 4.67 16.62 8.46
N ILE A 47 5.15 16.97 7.27
CA ILE A 47 5.99 18.16 7.07
C ILE A 47 5.22 19.47 7.35
N ALA A 48 3.93 19.50 7.08
CA ALA A 48 3.09 20.68 7.29
C ALA A 48 2.73 20.94 8.78
N GLN A 49 3.06 20.02 9.69
CA GLN A 49 2.78 20.20 11.11
C GLN A 49 3.59 21.36 11.70
N THR A 50 2.89 22.29 12.35
CA THR A 50 3.50 23.47 12.99
C THR A 50 3.87 23.22 14.45
N SER A 51 3.50 22.06 15.00
CA SER A 51 3.89 21.63 16.34
C SER A 51 5.39 21.29 16.38
N PRO A 52 6.07 21.45 17.53
CA PRO A 52 7.43 20.97 17.71
C PRO A 52 7.52 19.47 17.40
N PRO A 53 8.56 18.99 16.71
CA PRO A 53 8.71 17.57 16.39
C PRO A 53 8.82 16.74 17.67
N ASP A 54 8.00 15.70 17.75
CA ASP A 54 7.98 14.71 18.82
C ASP A 54 7.90 13.29 18.21
N PHE A 55 7.92 12.28 19.07
CA PHE A 55 7.89 10.90 18.61
C PHE A 55 6.59 10.56 17.87
N ASP A 56 5.45 11.05 18.33
CA ASP A 56 4.14 10.69 17.81
C ASP A 56 3.85 11.38 16.46
N ASN A 57 4.24 12.65 16.33
CA ASN A 57 4.00 13.46 15.15
C ASN A 57 4.98 13.17 14.01
N THR A 58 6.19 12.68 14.33
CA THR A 58 7.23 12.42 13.32
C THR A 58 7.45 10.92 13.15
N VAL A 59 7.90 10.20 14.18
CA VAL A 59 8.32 8.80 14.03
C VAL A 59 7.12 7.88 13.86
N LEU A 60 6.13 7.99 14.74
CA LEU A 60 4.92 7.17 14.67
C LEU A 60 4.11 7.49 13.41
N ALA A 61 4.00 8.76 13.03
CA ALA A 61 3.33 9.16 11.80
C ALA A 61 4.04 8.60 10.56
N LEU A 62 5.38 8.58 10.52
CA LEU A 62 6.14 7.96 9.44
C LEU A 62 5.95 6.44 9.38
N GLU A 63 5.90 5.74 10.53
CA GLU A 63 5.63 4.29 10.59
C GLU A 63 4.20 3.95 10.12
N GLN A 64 3.23 4.82 10.40
CA GLN A 64 1.85 4.66 9.92
C GLN A 64 1.69 5.06 8.45
N SER A 65 2.53 5.96 7.95
CA SER A 65 2.50 6.41 6.56
C SER A 65 2.77 5.28 5.58
N GLY A 66 2.08 5.28 4.45
CA GLY A 66 2.27 4.24 3.44
C GLY A 66 1.75 2.86 3.84
N ALA A 67 0.86 2.76 4.83
CA ALA A 67 0.12 1.53 5.14
C ALA A 67 -0.60 0.93 3.92
N MET A 68 -0.95 1.79 2.94
CA MET A 68 -1.54 1.39 1.66
C MET A 68 -0.54 0.66 0.74
N LEU A 69 0.76 1.00 0.80
CA LEU A 69 1.86 0.17 0.26
C LEU A 69 2.04 -1.04 1.18
N SER A 70 0.99 -1.86 1.29
CA SER A 70 1.03 -2.95 2.23
C SER A 70 2.16 -3.91 1.80
N PRO A 71 2.99 -4.42 2.73
CA PRO A 71 4.02 -5.41 2.43
C PRO A 71 3.48 -6.64 1.68
N ARG A 72 2.16 -6.87 1.79
CA ARG A 72 1.41 -7.87 1.04
C ARG A 72 1.44 -7.62 -0.46
N GLN A 73 1.04 -6.43 -0.94
CA GLN A 73 1.05 -6.10 -2.38
C GLN A 73 2.43 -6.30 -3.00
N GLN A 74 3.48 -5.80 -2.32
CA GLN A 74 4.85 -5.91 -2.79
C GLN A 74 5.36 -7.37 -2.77
N ARG A 75 4.98 -8.17 -1.75
CA ARG A 75 5.32 -9.59 -1.68
C ARG A 75 4.61 -10.42 -2.74
N LEU A 76 3.36 -10.09 -3.06
CA LEU A 76 2.57 -10.74 -4.11
C LEU A 76 3.15 -10.47 -5.49
N PHE A 77 3.46 -9.20 -5.79
CA PHE A 77 4.14 -8.84 -7.03
C PHE A 77 5.46 -9.61 -7.19
N CYS A 78 6.30 -9.64 -6.14
CA CYS A 78 7.56 -10.39 -6.15
C CYS A 78 7.36 -11.91 -6.28
N HIS A 79 6.27 -12.45 -5.73
CA HIS A 79 5.93 -13.88 -5.85
C HIS A 79 5.55 -14.21 -7.30
N ASP A 80 4.64 -13.45 -7.90
CA ASP A 80 4.13 -13.72 -9.24
C ASP A 80 5.21 -13.50 -10.31
N LEU A 81 6.08 -12.50 -10.12
CA LEU A 81 7.23 -12.28 -10.99
C LEU A 81 8.23 -13.44 -10.95
N ARG A 82 8.38 -14.13 -9.81
CA ARG A 82 9.22 -15.34 -9.70
C ARG A 82 8.54 -16.57 -10.29
N ALA A 83 7.21 -16.65 -10.21
CA ALA A 83 6.45 -17.76 -10.79
C ALA A 83 6.48 -17.71 -12.33
N HIS A 84 6.46 -16.52 -12.93
CA HIS A 84 6.50 -16.31 -14.38
C HIS A 84 7.90 -16.47 -15.02
N GLN A 85 8.98 -16.57 -14.22
CA GLN A 85 10.35 -16.78 -14.73
C GLN A 85 10.82 -18.25 -14.63
N ARG A 86 9.91 -19.21 -14.55
CA ARG A 86 10.22 -20.64 -14.65
C ARG A 86 9.76 -21.26 -15.95
#